data_AF-A0A069P3P7-F1
#
_entry.id   AF-A0A069P3P7-F1
#
_cell.length_a   1.000
_cell.length_b   1.000
_cell.length_c   1.000
_cell.angle_alpha   90.00
_cell.angle_beta   90.00
_cell.angle_gamma   90.00
#
_symmetry.space_group_name_H-M   'P 1'
#
loop_
_entity.id
_entity.type
_entity.pdbx_description
1 polymer ?
#
loop_
_entity_poly.entity_id
_entity_poly.type
_entity_poly.pdbx_seq_one_letter_code
_entity_poly.pdbx_strand_id
1 'polypeptide(L)'
;MSDLNELLPLMMKGTLVTIQIAIFSILLAIIMACVATVVRTAPYRILRWAGNAYVEIFRGTSLLVQLFWLFFVLPLPPFNLQLTPFTVAIVGLGLHYGAYGSEILRGALRSVPGGQYEAALALNMPASARLRRIVLPQAMIYALPPATNLMIELLKGTSLVSLITLSDLTFRARQLDEATFKTAEIFALTLLIYFVLAQIIATVMRYFERRVSSHVAVRRAVPRAAS
;
A
#
# COMPACT_ATOMS: atom_id res chain seq x y z
N MET A 1 -4.72 -6.66 -35.67
CA MET A 1 -5.78 -5.99 -34.86
C MET A 1 -6.97 -6.89 -34.54
N SER A 2 -7.28 -7.91 -35.34
CA SER A 2 -8.27 -8.96 -35.00
C SER A 2 -7.90 -9.73 -33.72
N ASP A 3 -6.62 -10.03 -33.54
CA ASP A 3 -6.12 -10.78 -32.38
C ASP A 3 -6.28 -10.06 -31.03
N LEU A 4 -6.22 -8.73 -31.03
CA LEU A 4 -6.29 -7.95 -29.79
C LEU A 4 -7.68 -8.02 -29.16
N ASN A 5 -8.73 -8.09 -29.99
CA ASN A 5 -10.11 -8.22 -29.56
C ASN A 5 -10.40 -9.60 -28.95
N GLU A 6 -9.61 -10.63 -29.29
CA GLU A 6 -9.71 -11.97 -28.71
C GLU A 6 -8.88 -12.09 -27.42
N LEU A 7 -7.68 -11.50 -27.38
CA LEU A 7 -6.78 -11.53 -26.22
C LEU A 7 -7.30 -10.71 -25.04
N LEU A 8 -7.85 -9.52 -25.30
CA LEU A 8 -8.32 -8.60 -24.27
C LEU A 8 -9.35 -9.23 -23.29
N PRO A 9 -10.47 -9.83 -23.74
CA PRO A 9 -11.45 -10.42 -22.83
C PRO A 9 -10.89 -11.58 -22.00
N LEU A 10 -9.91 -12.32 -22.52
CA LEU A 10 -9.23 -13.39 -21.78
C LEU A 10 -8.35 -12.83 -20.65
N MET A 11 -7.64 -11.73 -20.92
CA MET A 11 -6.81 -11.03 -19.92
C MET A 11 -7.64 -10.27 -18.88
N MET A 12 -8.84 -9.82 -19.24
CA MET A 12 -9.73 -9.10 -18.30
C MET A 12 -10.14 -9.97 -17.10
N LYS A 13 -10.28 -11.29 -17.27
CA LYS A 13 -10.54 -12.19 -16.14
C LYS A 13 -9.41 -12.15 -15.10
N GLY A 14 -8.15 -12.20 -15.55
CA GLY A 14 -6.99 -12.05 -14.67
C GLY A 14 -6.88 -10.66 -14.07
N THR A 15 -7.21 -9.63 -14.86
CA THR A 15 -7.24 -8.23 -14.42
C THR A 15 -8.20 -8.02 -13.26
N LEU A 16 -9.40 -8.62 -13.29
CA LEU A 16 -10.37 -8.55 -12.20
C LEU A 16 -9.81 -9.15 -10.90
N VAL A 17 -9.14 -10.30 -10.98
CA VAL A 17 -8.49 -10.92 -9.82
C VAL A 17 -7.37 -10.02 -9.28
N THR A 18 -6.55 -9.44 -10.14
CA THR A 18 -5.53 -8.46 -9.78
C THR A 18 -6.13 -7.26 -9.04
N ILE A 19 -7.23 -6.69 -9.54
CA ILE A 19 -7.93 -5.57 -8.91
C ILE A 19 -8.46 -5.95 -7.52
N GLN A 20 -9.11 -7.11 -7.40
CA GLN A 20 -9.65 -7.59 -6.12
C GLN A 20 -8.53 -7.75 -5.08
N ILE A 21 -7.43 -8.43 -5.45
CA ILE A 21 -6.27 -8.60 -4.58
C ILE A 21 -5.69 -7.25 -4.19
N ALA A 22 -5.51 -6.33 -5.15
CA ALA A 22 -4.97 -5.01 -4.88
C ALA A 22 -5.83 -4.23 -3.88
N ILE A 23 -7.16 -4.20 -4.07
CA ILE A 23 -8.09 -3.48 -3.18
C ILE A 23 -8.02 -4.05 -1.77
N PHE A 24 -8.19 -5.36 -1.59
CA PHE A 24 -8.21 -5.96 -0.26
C PHE A 24 -6.83 -5.88 0.45
N SER A 25 -5.74 -6.01 -0.31
CA SER A 25 -4.40 -5.86 0.22
C SER A 25 -4.08 -4.41 0.62
N ILE A 26 -4.54 -3.41 -0.15
CA ILE A 26 -4.41 -1.99 0.21
C ILE A 26 -5.17 -1.70 1.49
N LEU A 27 -6.41 -2.19 1.62
CA LEU A 27 -7.21 -2.03 2.83
C LEU A 27 -6.50 -2.62 4.05
N LEU A 28 -5.98 -3.85 3.92
CA LEU A 28 -5.22 -4.49 5.00
C LEU A 28 -3.92 -3.73 5.30
N ALA A 29 -3.19 -3.27 4.28
CA ALA A 29 -1.97 -2.49 4.45
C ALA A 29 -2.22 -1.18 5.22
N ILE A 30 -3.32 -0.47 4.93
CA ILE A 30 -3.70 0.75 5.66
C ILE A 30 -3.99 0.41 7.14
N ILE A 31 -4.76 -0.64 7.40
CA ILE A 31 -5.07 -1.08 8.77
C ILE A 31 -3.77 -1.41 9.51
N MET A 32 -2.90 -2.20 8.91
CA MET A 32 -1.64 -2.63 9.51
C MET A 32 -0.66 -1.46 9.70
N ALA A 33 -0.60 -0.52 8.77
CA ALA A 33 0.19 0.70 8.91
C ALA A 33 -0.25 1.53 10.12
N CYS A 34 -1.56 1.73 10.29
CA CYS A 34 -2.14 2.43 11.42
C CYS A 34 -1.86 1.70 12.74
N VAL A 35 -2.17 0.40 12.81
CA VAL A 35 -1.95 -0.43 14.00
C VAL A 35 -0.48 -0.44 14.40
N ALA A 36 0.44 -0.72 13.47
CA ALA A 36 1.87 -0.73 13.74
C ALA A 36 2.39 0.64 14.18
N THR A 37 1.89 1.73 13.59
CA THR A 37 2.25 3.10 14.01
C THR A 37 1.84 3.35 15.46
N VAL A 38 0.60 3.04 15.83
CA VAL A 38 0.09 3.21 17.20
C VAL A 38 0.89 2.36 18.19
N VAL A 39 1.04 1.07 17.90
CA VAL A 39 1.76 0.09 18.74
C VAL A 39 3.21 0.53 18.99
N ARG A 40 3.90 1.04 17.97
CA ARG A 40 5.29 1.55 18.08
C ARG A 40 5.42 2.87 18.85
N THR A 41 4.32 3.57 19.09
CA THR A 41 4.26 4.78 19.92
C THR A 41 3.72 4.53 21.33
N ALA A 42 3.32 3.30 21.64
CA ALA A 42 2.77 2.95 22.95
C ALA A 42 3.79 3.18 24.09
N PRO A 43 3.33 3.51 25.31
CA PRO A 43 4.22 3.71 26.46
C PRO A 43 4.89 2.41 26.92
N TYR A 44 4.26 1.26 26.68
CA TYR A 44 4.74 -0.06 27.08
C TYR A 44 5.87 -0.55 26.16
N ARG A 45 7.01 -0.92 26.76
CA ARG A 45 8.20 -1.40 26.03
C ARG A 45 7.93 -2.63 25.16
N ILE A 46 7.14 -3.58 25.67
CA ILE A 46 6.80 -4.83 24.96
C ILE A 46 6.04 -4.56 23.67
N LEU A 47 5.04 -3.68 23.71
CA LEU A 47 4.27 -3.30 22.52
C LEU A 47 5.17 -2.62 21.47
N ARG A 48 6.03 -1.70 21.89
CA ARG A 48 6.98 -1.07 20.97
C ARG A 48 7.91 -2.07 20.32
N TRP A 49 8.43 -3.02 21.10
CA TRP A 49 9.28 -4.09 20.58
C TRP A 49 8.53 -4.96 19.57
N ALA A 50 7.31 -5.40 19.89
CA ALA A 50 6.50 -6.20 18.97
C ALA A 50 6.21 -5.45 17.65
N GLY A 51 5.86 -4.17 17.73
CA GLY A 51 5.64 -3.34 16.54
C GLY A 51 6.91 -3.11 15.72
N ASN A 52 8.06 -2.92 16.37
CA ASN A 52 9.35 -2.83 15.67
C ASN A 52 9.73 -4.15 15.00
N ALA A 53 9.57 -5.27 15.71
CA ALA A 53 9.85 -6.61 15.18
C ALA A 53 8.99 -6.92 13.94
N TYR A 54 7.69 -6.63 13.98
CA TYR A 54 6.82 -6.72 12.79
C TYR A 54 7.40 -5.92 11.62
N VAL A 55 7.73 -4.64 11.84
CA VAL A 55 8.23 -3.78 10.76
C VAL A 55 9.57 -4.24 10.23
N GLU A 56 10.49 -4.64 11.10
CA GLU A 56 11.83 -5.14 10.74
C GLU A 56 11.76 -6.45 9.96
N ILE A 57 10.92 -7.40 10.39
CA ILE A 57 10.75 -8.69 9.68
C ILE A 57 10.16 -8.46 8.29
N PHE A 58 9.06 -7.71 8.19
CA PHE A 58 8.36 -7.59 6.92
C PHE A 58 9.10 -6.72 5.89
N ARG A 59 9.82 -5.68 6.34
CA ARG A 59 10.66 -4.85 5.46
C ARG A 59 12.03 -5.47 5.19
N GLY A 60 12.55 -6.26 6.13
CA GLY A 60 13.86 -6.90 6.04
C GLY A 60 13.88 -8.20 5.23
N THR A 61 12.73 -8.67 4.75
CA THR A 61 12.62 -9.92 3.97
C THR A 61 11.88 -9.70 2.65
N SER A 62 12.14 -10.58 1.69
CA SER A 62 11.53 -10.51 0.35
C SER A 62 10.03 -10.86 0.41
N LEU A 63 9.19 -10.02 -0.21
CA LEU A 63 7.75 -10.27 -0.37
C LEU A 63 7.48 -11.63 -1.03
N LEU A 64 8.26 -12.00 -2.06
CA LEU A 64 8.08 -13.28 -2.73
C LEU A 64 8.34 -14.46 -1.78
N VAL A 65 9.40 -14.36 -0.98
CA VAL A 65 9.73 -15.39 0.02
C VAL A 65 8.64 -15.48 1.08
N GLN A 66 8.08 -14.35 1.51
CA GLN A 66 6.94 -14.32 2.44
C GLN A 66 5.71 -15.04 1.84
N LEU A 67 5.36 -14.76 0.58
CA LEU A 67 4.25 -15.42 -0.10
C LEU A 67 4.48 -16.93 -0.21
N PHE A 68 5.70 -17.36 -0.57
CA PHE A 68 6.05 -18.78 -0.62
C PHE A 68 5.97 -19.44 0.74
N TRP A 69 6.46 -18.79 1.79
CA TRP A 69 6.39 -19.34 3.13
C TRP A 69 4.94 -19.50 3.59
N LEU A 70 4.10 -18.48 3.38
CA LEU A 70 2.68 -18.53 3.71
C LEU A 70 1.90 -19.58 2.89
N PHE A 71 2.28 -19.81 1.64
CA PHE A 71 1.57 -20.73 0.76
C PHE A 71 2.05 -22.19 0.88
N PHE A 72 3.36 -22.42 0.92
CA PHE A 72 3.95 -23.76 0.87
C PHE A 72 4.35 -24.29 2.25
N VAL A 73 4.74 -23.43 3.19
CA VAL A 73 5.27 -23.87 4.50
C VAL A 73 4.18 -23.87 5.58
N LEU A 74 3.34 -22.85 5.63
CA LEU A 74 2.28 -22.72 6.64
C LEU A 74 1.27 -23.90 6.68
N PRO A 75 0.94 -24.58 5.55
CA PRO A 75 0.14 -25.80 5.58
C PRO A 75 0.80 -27.01 6.24
N LEU A 76 2.13 -27.02 6.39
CA LEU A 76 2.89 -28.16 6.89
C LEU A 76 2.92 -28.20 8.43
N PRO A 77 3.20 -29.37 9.03
CA PRO A 77 3.45 -29.47 10.46
C PRO A 77 4.64 -28.58 10.88
N PRO A 78 4.58 -27.90 12.04
CA PRO A 78 3.55 -28.01 13.10
C PRO A 78 2.34 -27.07 12.94
N PHE A 79 2.33 -26.22 11.91
CA PHE A 79 1.34 -25.15 11.80
C PHE A 79 -0.02 -25.66 11.31
N ASN A 80 -0.02 -26.59 10.34
CA ASN A 80 -1.22 -27.22 9.76
C ASN A 80 -2.32 -26.22 9.35
N LEU A 81 -1.94 -24.99 8.95
CA LEU A 81 -2.87 -23.92 8.64
C LEU A 81 -2.92 -23.71 7.12
N GLN A 82 -4.00 -24.21 6.52
CA GLN A 82 -4.24 -24.08 5.09
C GLN A 82 -5.02 -22.81 4.78
N LEU A 83 -4.40 -21.92 4.01
CA LEU A 83 -5.03 -20.71 3.51
C LEU A 83 -5.24 -20.84 2.00
N THR A 84 -6.33 -20.28 1.50
CA THR A 84 -6.53 -20.20 0.05
C THR A 84 -5.47 -19.29 -0.57
N PRO A 85 -5.06 -19.51 -1.84
CA PRO A 85 -4.13 -18.62 -2.54
C PRO A 85 -4.52 -17.14 -2.45
N PHE A 86 -5.82 -16.86 -2.57
CA PHE A 86 -6.38 -15.51 -2.47
C PHE A 86 -6.15 -14.87 -1.09
N THR A 87 -6.39 -15.63 -0.01
CA THR A 87 -6.13 -15.15 1.35
C THR A 87 -4.63 -14.97 1.59
N VAL A 88 -3.78 -15.88 1.09
CA VAL A 88 -2.32 -15.73 1.19
C VAL A 88 -1.84 -14.47 0.50
N ALA A 89 -2.35 -14.18 -0.70
CA ALA A 89 -2.03 -12.94 -1.42
C ALA A 89 -2.41 -11.70 -0.61
N ILE A 90 -3.64 -11.63 -0.10
CA ILE A 90 -4.11 -10.48 0.69
C ILE A 90 -3.27 -10.29 1.96
N VAL A 91 -3.05 -11.37 2.72
CA VAL A 91 -2.30 -11.32 3.97
C VAL A 91 -0.84 -10.99 3.72
N GLY A 92 -0.18 -11.66 2.77
CA GLY A 92 1.22 -11.44 2.45
C GLY A 92 1.49 -10.01 1.97
N LEU A 93 0.71 -9.54 0.97
CA LEU A 93 0.83 -8.18 0.45
C LEU A 93 0.45 -7.15 1.52
N GLY A 94 -0.68 -7.33 2.19
CA GLY A 94 -1.18 -6.40 3.20
C GLY A 94 -0.23 -6.24 4.39
N LEU A 95 0.33 -7.33 4.91
CA LEU A 95 1.31 -7.26 6.00
C LEU A 95 2.64 -6.65 5.53
N HIS A 96 3.12 -7.02 4.33
CA HIS A 96 4.35 -6.47 3.78
C HIS A 96 4.26 -4.96 3.58
N TYR A 97 3.30 -4.51 2.77
CA TYR A 97 3.13 -3.08 2.48
C TYR A 97 2.61 -2.30 3.69
N GLY A 98 1.88 -2.93 4.62
CA GLY A 98 1.50 -2.32 5.89
C GLY A 98 2.71 -1.92 6.75
N ALA A 99 3.78 -2.71 6.73
CA ALA A 99 5.01 -2.40 7.45
C ALA A 99 5.70 -1.15 6.88
N TYR A 100 5.81 -1.06 5.55
CA TYR A 100 6.30 0.15 4.86
C TYR A 100 5.38 1.35 5.11
N GLY A 101 4.07 1.16 5.05
CA GLY A 101 3.07 2.20 5.34
C GLY A 101 3.20 2.77 6.76
N SER A 102 3.58 1.94 7.74
CA SER A 102 3.80 2.40 9.12
C SER A 102 4.97 3.40 9.22
N GLU A 103 6.01 3.26 8.39
CA GLU A 103 7.13 4.20 8.36
C GLU A 103 6.76 5.49 7.66
N ILE A 104 5.96 5.41 6.59
CA ILE A 104 5.39 6.59 5.94
C ILE A 104 4.58 7.39 6.98
N LEU A 105 3.70 6.72 7.73
CA LEU A 105 2.85 7.39 8.70
C LEU A 105 3.65 7.98 9.87
N ARG A 106 4.66 7.26 10.37
CA ARG A 106 5.60 7.80 11.39
C ARG A 106 6.40 8.99 10.87
N GLY A 107 6.94 8.91 9.66
CA GLY A 107 7.68 10.00 9.03
C GLY A 107 6.81 11.23 8.85
N ALA A 108 5.57 11.04 8.40
CA ALA A 108 4.59 12.11 8.24
C ALA A 108 4.20 12.76 9.57
N LEU A 109 3.97 11.98 10.63
CA LEU A 109 3.72 12.50 11.99
C LEU A 109 4.89 13.33 12.51
N ARG A 110 6.13 12.89 12.26
CA ARG A 110 7.36 13.62 12.64
C ARG A 110 7.61 14.88 11.81
N SER A 111 7.01 14.98 10.63
CA SER A 111 7.17 16.13 9.73
C SER A 111 6.28 17.32 10.10
N VAL A 112 5.37 17.15 11.07
CA VAL A 112 4.54 18.25 11.58
C VAL A 112 5.42 19.21 12.38
N PRO A 113 5.41 20.53 12.09
CA PRO A 113 6.28 21.50 12.77
C PRO A 113 6.08 21.52 14.29
N GLY A 114 7.18 21.58 15.04
CA GLY A 114 7.17 21.62 16.52
C GLY A 114 6.35 22.77 17.10
N GLY A 115 6.34 23.94 16.46
CA GLY A 115 5.53 25.09 16.89
C GLY A 115 4.02 24.82 16.94
N GLN A 116 3.51 23.88 16.14
CA GLN A 116 2.09 23.45 16.22
C GLN A 116 1.82 22.67 17.51
N TYR A 117 2.79 21.87 17.96
CA TYR A 117 2.71 21.17 19.23
C TYR A 117 2.84 22.12 20.42
N GLU A 118 3.79 23.05 20.36
CA GLU A 118 4.02 24.06 21.41
C GLU A 118 2.80 24.99 21.57
N ALA A 119 2.23 25.48 20.48
CA ALA A 119 1.03 26.32 20.51
C ALA A 119 -0.18 25.57 21.10
N ALA A 120 -0.37 24.30 20.73
CA ALA A 120 -1.44 23.48 21.27
C ALA A 120 -1.25 23.18 22.77
N LEU A 121 -0.01 23.02 23.22
CA LEU A 121 0.33 22.89 24.64
C LEU A 121 0.07 24.19 25.41
N ALA A 122 0.45 25.35 24.85
CA ALA A 122 0.19 26.67 25.44
C ALA A 122 -1.31 26.96 25.61
N LEU A 123 -2.15 26.41 24.74
CA LEU A 123 -3.61 26.49 24.84
C LEU A 123 -4.24 25.39 25.74
N ASN A 124 -3.42 24.66 26.51
CA ASN A 124 -3.86 23.53 27.35
C ASN A 124 -4.69 22.48 26.60
N MET A 125 -4.44 22.27 25.29
CA MET A 125 -5.17 21.27 24.53
C MET A 125 -4.78 19.86 24.98
N PRO A 126 -5.74 18.98 25.29
CA PRO A 126 -5.45 17.61 25.66
C PRO A 126 -4.81 16.87 24.47
N ALA A 127 -3.97 15.87 24.76
CA ALA A 127 -3.18 15.16 23.76
C ALA A 127 -4.05 14.56 22.63
N SER A 128 -5.24 14.05 22.94
CA SER A 128 -6.18 13.51 21.96
C SER A 128 -6.75 14.60 21.03
N ALA A 129 -7.10 15.77 21.56
CA ALA A 129 -7.57 16.90 20.77
C ALA A 129 -6.46 17.47 19.89
N ARG A 130 -5.25 17.63 20.44
CA ARG A 130 -4.06 18.04 19.68
C ARG A 130 -3.76 17.08 18.53
N LEU A 131 -3.77 15.78 18.79
CA LEU A 131 -3.55 14.76 17.76
C LEU A 131 -4.61 14.83 16.67
N ARG A 132 -5.89 14.80 17.03
CA ARG A 132 -7.00 14.71 16.07
C ARG A 132 -7.22 15.99 15.26
N ARG A 133 -7.06 17.17 15.87
CA ARG A 133 -7.42 18.46 15.25
C ARG A 133 -6.25 19.18 14.61
N ILE A 134 -5.02 18.92 15.05
CA ILE A 134 -3.84 19.67 14.58
C ILE A 134 -2.86 18.74 13.86
N VAL A 135 -2.40 17.69 14.54
CA VAL A 135 -1.31 16.85 14.04
C VAL A 135 -1.76 15.96 12.88
N LEU A 136 -2.84 15.18 13.06
CA LEU A 136 -3.29 14.21 12.06
C LEU A 136 -3.64 14.87 10.72
N PRO A 137 -4.42 15.97 10.65
CA PRO A 137 -4.72 16.61 9.36
C PRO A 137 -3.46 17.08 8.62
N GLN A 138 -2.47 17.61 9.34
CA GLN A 138 -1.20 18.05 8.74
C GLN A 138 -0.32 16.86 8.32
N ALA A 139 -0.23 15.83 9.16
CA ALA A 139 0.50 14.60 8.85
C ALA A 139 -0.07 13.91 7.61
N MET A 140 -1.40 13.89 7.42
CA MET A 140 -2.01 13.29 6.23
C MET A 140 -1.52 13.94 4.93
N ILE A 141 -1.27 15.25 4.91
CA ILE A 141 -0.72 15.94 3.73
C ILE A 141 0.67 15.40 3.39
N TYR A 142 1.52 15.19 4.40
CA TYR A 142 2.85 14.63 4.20
C TYR A 142 2.83 13.13 3.86
N ALA A 143 1.81 12.39 4.33
CA ALA A 143 1.70 10.95 4.11
C ALA A 143 1.15 10.57 2.73
N LEU A 144 0.25 11.37 2.14
CA LEU A 144 -0.47 11.00 0.92
C LEU A 144 0.42 10.77 -0.31
N PRO A 145 1.41 11.64 -0.64
CA PRO A 145 2.28 11.41 -1.78
C PRO A 145 3.08 10.09 -1.70
N PRO A 146 3.83 9.78 -0.62
CA PRO A 146 4.52 8.50 -0.51
C PRO A 146 3.55 7.31 -0.37
N ALA A 147 2.38 7.48 0.27
CA ALA A 147 1.38 6.42 0.33
C ALA A 147 0.83 6.05 -1.06
N THR A 148 0.67 7.05 -1.95
CA THR A 148 0.25 6.82 -3.35
C THR A 148 1.25 5.95 -4.08
N ASN A 149 2.54 6.26 -3.95
CA ASN A 149 3.61 5.44 -4.53
C ASN A 149 3.57 4.01 -3.98
N LEU A 150 3.40 3.86 -2.66
CA LEU A 150 3.33 2.54 -2.03
C LEU A 150 2.13 1.70 -2.52
N MET A 151 0.97 2.33 -2.75
CA MET A 151 -0.20 1.64 -3.32
C MET A 151 0.04 1.18 -4.76
N ILE A 152 0.76 1.97 -5.55
CA ILE A 152 1.16 1.59 -6.92
C ILE A 152 2.17 0.44 -6.89
N GLU A 153 3.13 0.46 -5.95
CA GLU A 153 4.05 -0.65 -5.74
C GLU A 153 3.31 -1.92 -5.33
N LEU A 154 2.33 -1.82 -4.43
CA LEU A 154 1.47 -2.94 -4.05
C LEU A 154 0.73 -3.53 -5.25
N LEU A 155 0.13 -2.68 -6.09
CA LEU A 155 -0.49 -3.13 -7.35
C LEU A 155 0.51 -3.92 -8.21
N LYS A 156 1.74 -3.43 -8.40
CA LYS A 156 2.78 -4.15 -9.16
C LYS A 156 3.17 -5.47 -8.47
N GLY A 157 3.25 -5.46 -7.14
CA GLY A 157 3.54 -6.62 -6.31
C GLY A 157 2.50 -7.74 -6.44
N THR A 158 1.27 -7.43 -6.86
CA THR A 158 0.27 -8.48 -7.17
C THR A 158 0.73 -9.43 -8.26
N SER A 159 1.62 -9.03 -9.18
CA SER A 159 2.14 -9.94 -10.22
C SER A 159 2.88 -11.16 -9.65
N LEU A 160 3.44 -11.03 -8.45
CA LEU A 160 4.12 -12.12 -7.74
C LEU A 160 3.15 -13.22 -7.29
N VAL A 161 1.86 -12.90 -7.14
CA VAL A 161 0.86 -13.88 -6.69
C VAL A 161 0.62 -14.98 -7.74
N SER A 162 0.96 -14.70 -9.00
CA SER A 162 0.95 -15.69 -10.09
C SER A 162 1.88 -16.88 -9.81
N LEU A 163 2.86 -16.73 -8.92
CA LEU A 163 3.80 -17.77 -8.51
C LEU A 163 3.25 -18.66 -7.39
N ILE A 164 2.15 -18.28 -6.75
CA ILE A 164 1.41 -19.08 -5.76
C ILE A 164 0.04 -19.50 -6.31
N THR A 165 0.02 -19.91 -7.59
CA THR A 165 -1.11 -20.52 -8.30
C THR A 165 -2.35 -19.65 -8.50
N LEU A 166 -2.30 -18.35 -8.18
CA LEU A 166 -3.39 -17.43 -8.51
C LEU A 166 -3.43 -17.10 -10.00
N SER A 167 -4.61 -17.23 -10.60
CA SER A 167 -4.87 -16.85 -11.99
C SER A 167 -5.10 -15.34 -12.15
N ASP A 168 -4.13 -14.53 -11.75
CA ASP A 168 -4.11 -13.07 -11.92
C ASP A 168 -3.80 -12.66 -13.37
N LEU A 169 -3.63 -11.36 -13.62
CA LEU A 169 -3.25 -10.83 -14.93
C LEU A 169 -1.95 -11.43 -15.46
N THR A 170 -0.92 -11.54 -14.61
CA THR A 170 0.39 -12.06 -15.01
C THR A 170 0.32 -13.54 -15.37
N PHE A 171 -0.46 -14.32 -14.62
CA PHE A 171 -0.72 -15.72 -14.93
C PHE A 171 -1.42 -15.87 -16.28
N ARG A 172 -2.47 -15.08 -16.55
CA ARG A 172 -3.20 -15.12 -17.83
C ARG A 172 -2.33 -14.71 -19.00
N ALA A 173 -1.45 -13.73 -18.82
CA ALA A 173 -0.49 -13.34 -19.84
C ALA A 173 0.44 -14.50 -20.20
N ARG A 174 1.07 -15.15 -19.21
CA ARG A 174 1.94 -16.32 -19.45
C ARG A 174 1.21 -17.47 -20.12
N GLN A 175 0.00 -17.79 -19.66
CA GLN A 175 -0.82 -18.85 -20.24
C GLN A 175 -1.15 -18.60 -21.72
N LEU A 176 -1.47 -17.35 -22.09
CA LEU A 176 -1.74 -16.99 -23.48
C LEU A 176 -0.48 -16.99 -24.34
N ASP A 177 0.65 -16.56 -23.77
CA ASP A 177 1.94 -16.57 -24.46
C ASP A 177 2.36 -18.00 -24.81
N GLU A 178 2.28 -18.92 -23.85
CA GLU A 178 2.57 -20.35 -24.05
C GLU A 178 1.64 -21.00 -25.10
N ALA A 179 0.39 -20.55 -25.19
CA ALA A 179 -0.58 -21.10 -26.12
C ALA A 179 -0.49 -20.53 -27.55
N THR A 180 -0.05 -19.27 -27.69
CA THR A 180 -0.13 -18.52 -28.97
C THR A 180 1.22 -18.08 -29.52
N PHE A 181 2.26 -18.09 -28.68
CA PHE A 181 3.61 -17.56 -28.96
C PHE A 181 3.65 -16.08 -29.37
N LYS A 182 2.60 -15.31 -29.05
CA LYS A 182 2.49 -13.85 -29.32
C LYS A 182 3.10 -13.02 -28.20
N THR A 183 4.33 -13.32 -27.82
CA THR A 183 5.01 -12.78 -26.62
C THR A 183 5.01 -11.26 -26.57
N ALA A 184 5.45 -10.60 -27.63
CA ALA A 184 5.56 -9.14 -27.66
C ALA A 184 4.20 -8.45 -27.46
N GLU A 185 3.15 -8.94 -28.13
CA GLU A 185 1.81 -8.36 -28.06
C GLU A 185 1.17 -8.55 -26.68
N ILE A 186 1.29 -9.76 -26.11
CA ILE A 186 0.70 -10.11 -24.82
C ILE A 186 1.36 -9.35 -23.67
N PHE A 187 2.69 -9.28 -23.65
CA PHE A 187 3.39 -8.54 -22.60
C PHE A 187 3.28 -7.02 -22.77
N ALA A 188 3.19 -6.50 -24.01
CA ALA A 188 2.86 -5.09 -24.24
C ALA A 188 1.46 -4.75 -23.71
N LEU A 189 0.47 -5.61 -23.94
CA LEU A 189 -0.88 -5.43 -23.41
C LEU A 189 -0.91 -5.54 -21.88
N THR A 190 -0.19 -6.51 -21.30
CA THR A 190 -0.02 -6.66 -19.84
C THR A 190 0.54 -5.39 -19.22
N LEU A 191 1.61 -4.84 -19.81
CA LEU A 191 2.24 -3.60 -19.37
C LEU A 191 1.25 -2.44 -19.43
N LEU A 192 0.52 -2.29 -20.53
CA LEU A 192 -0.48 -1.24 -20.69
C LEU A 192 -1.59 -1.35 -19.64
N ILE A 193 -2.09 -2.56 -19.36
CA ILE A 193 -3.12 -2.77 -18.34
C ILE A 193 -2.60 -2.37 -16.95
N TYR A 194 -1.41 -2.85 -16.54
CA TYR A 194 -0.81 -2.45 -15.26
C TYR A 194 -0.59 -0.93 -15.18
N PHE A 195 -0.16 -0.32 -16.27
CA PHE A 195 0.03 1.13 -16.36
C PHE A 195 -1.30 1.89 -16.16
N VAL A 196 -2.37 1.48 -16.85
CA VAL A 196 -3.70 2.09 -16.69
C VAL A 196 -4.21 1.94 -15.27
N LEU A 197 -4.09 0.75 -14.67
CA LEU A 197 -4.48 0.52 -13.28
C LEU A 197 -3.68 1.42 -12.31
N ALA A 198 -2.37 1.57 -12.52
CA ALA A 198 -1.55 2.47 -11.72
C ALA A 198 -1.97 3.94 -11.88
N GLN A 199 -2.32 4.38 -13.10
CA GLN A 199 -2.81 5.74 -13.34
C GLN A 199 -4.18 6.00 -12.68
N ILE A 200 -5.05 4.99 -12.61
CA ILE A 200 -6.32 5.07 -11.88
C ILE A 200 -6.04 5.32 -10.39
N ILE A 201 -5.18 4.51 -9.77
CA ILE A 201 -4.78 4.70 -8.36
C ILE A 201 -4.19 6.09 -8.16
N ALA A 202 -3.24 6.50 -9.01
CA ALA A 202 -2.59 7.81 -8.91
C ALA A 202 -3.59 8.96 -9.03
N THR A 203 -4.56 8.86 -9.93
CA THR A 203 -5.58 9.90 -10.15
C THR A 203 -6.54 10.01 -8.99
N VAL A 204 -7.03 8.88 -8.49
CA VAL A 204 -7.88 8.82 -7.29
C VAL A 204 -7.15 9.42 -6.08
N MET A 205 -5.88 9.06 -5.88
CA MET A 205 -5.10 9.58 -4.76
C MET A 205 -4.76 11.07 -4.89
N ARG A 206 -4.46 11.57 -6.10
CA ARG A 206 -4.30 13.02 -6.35
C ARG A 206 -5.58 13.80 -6.03
N TYR A 207 -6.74 13.23 -6.31
CA TYR A 207 -8.01 13.84 -5.92
C TYR A 207 -8.15 13.95 -4.40
N PHE A 208 -7.82 12.89 -3.66
CA PHE A 208 -7.79 12.93 -2.19
C PHE A 208 -6.75 13.93 -1.66
N GLU A 209 -5.55 13.98 -2.24
CA GLU A 209 -4.50 14.93 -1.87
C GLU A 209 -4.94 16.38 -2.00
N ARG A 210 -5.61 16.73 -3.12
CA ARG A 210 -6.15 18.09 -3.33
C ARG A 210 -7.22 18.43 -2.30
N ARG A 211 -8.11 17.49 -1.98
CA ARG A 211 -9.14 17.68 -0.95
C ARG A 211 -8.52 17.92 0.43
N VAL A 212 -7.53 17.14 0.84
CA VAL A 212 -6.87 17.32 2.14
C VAL A 212 -6.05 18.61 2.19
N SER A 213 -5.29 18.92 1.13
CA SER A 213 -4.42 20.10 1.08
C SER A 213 -5.19 21.42 1.02
N SER A 214 -6.37 21.45 0.40
CA SER A 214 -7.24 22.63 0.35
C SER A 214 -7.63 23.17 1.73
N HIS A 215 -7.60 22.32 2.77
CA HIS A 215 -7.90 22.72 4.15
C HIS A 215 -6.72 23.36 4.90
N VAL A 216 -5.49 23.26 4.38
CA VAL A 216 -4.26 23.76 5.04
C VAL A 216 -3.54 24.86 4.23
N ALA A 217 -3.75 24.92 2.91
CA ALA A 217 -3.08 25.87 2.02
C ALA A 217 -3.46 27.36 2.21
N VAL A 218 -4.40 27.70 3.11
CA VAL A 218 -4.89 29.08 3.34
C VAL A 218 -3.85 30.01 3.99
N ARG A 219 -2.66 29.54 4.43
CA ARG A 219 -1.72 30.39 5.21
C ARG A 219 -0.28 30.56 4.67
N ARG A 220 -0.02 30.32 3.38
CA ARG A 220 1.29 30.65 2.76
C ARG A 220 1.34 32.00 2.03
N ALA A 221 0.32 32.85 2.15
CA ALA A 221 0.40 34.25 1.74
C ALA A 221 0.85 35.13 2.91
N VAL A 222 2.13 35.05 3.29
CA VAL A 222 2.77 36.15 4.02
C VAL A 222 3.47 36.99 2.94
N PRO A 223 3.12 38.27 2.76
CA PRO A 223 3.83 39.12 1.83
C PRO A 223 5.28 39.20 2.30
N ARG A 224 6.23 38.94 1.40
CA ARG A 224 7.62 39.33 1.64
C ARG A 224 7.62 40.84 1.83
N ALA A 225 7.75 41.29 3.08
CA ALA A 225 8.05 42.68 3.34
C ALA A 225 9.38 42.98 2.65
N ALA A 226 9.33 43.90 1.69
CA ALA A 226 10.51 44.50 1.11
C ALA A 226 11.20 45.34 2.19
N SER A 227 12.47 45.04 2.47
CA SER A 227 13.44 45.94 3.07
C SER A 227 14.83 45.52 2.60
#